data_AF-W1XCF2-F1
#
_entry.id   AF-W1XCF2-F1
#
_cell.length_a   1.000
_cell.length_b   1.000
_cell.length_c   1.000
_cell.angle_alpha   90.00
_cell.angle_beta   90.00
_cell.angle_gamma   90.00
#
_symmetry.space_group_name_H-M   'P 1'
#
loop_
_entity.id
_entity.type
_entity.pdbx_description
1 polymer ?
#
loop_
_entity_poly.entity_id
_entity_poly.type
_entity_poly.pdbx_seq_one_letter_code
_entity_poly.pdbx_strand_id
1 'polypeptide(L)'
;VNLGNITYVLMKSLGVTLGNALHLSPEASLSLGVWFARITGLSMFLAYTGAFFTLCYSPLKAIIQGTPKALWPEPMTRLNAMGMPSIAMWMQCGLVTVFILLVSFGGGTASAFFNKLTLMANVSMTLPYLFLALAFPFFKARQDLDRPFVIFKTRMSAMIATVVVVLVVTFANVFTIIQPVVEAGDWDSTLWMIGGPVFFSLLAMAIYQNYCSRMANKPELALD
;
A
#
# COMPACT_ATOMS: atom_id res chain seq x y z
N VAL A 1 4.03 10.64 24.18
CA VAL A 1 3.09 10.01 23.22
C VAL A 1 3.84 9.84 21.92
N ASN A 2 3.76 8.67 21.28
CA ASN A 2 4.33 8.42 19.96
C ASN A 2 3.26 7.81 19.05
N LEU A 3 3.53 7.69 17.76
CA LEU A 3 2.60 7.12 16.77
C LEU A 3 2.10 5.73 17.16
N GLY A 4 2.91 4.93 17.86
CA GLY A 4 2.55 3.58 18.30
C GLY A 4 1.61 3.53 19.51
N ASN A 5 1.54 4.57 20.34
CA ASN A 5 0.71 4.57 21.56
C ASN A 5 -0.36 5.65 21.62
N ILE A 6 -0.41 6.56 20.63
CA ILE A 6 -1.38 7.66 20.59
C ILE A 6 -2.83 7.17 20.64
N THR A 7 -3.15 6.10 19.91
CA THR A 7 -4.50 5.52 19.90
C THR A 7 -4.93 5.03 21.28
N TYR A 8 -4.03 4.38 22.03
CA TYR A 8 -4.31 3.92 23.40
C TYR A 8 -4.51 5.10 24.36
N VAL A 9 -3.71 6.15 24.21
CA VAL A 9 -3.81 7.36 25.04
C VAL A 9 -5.13 8.08 24.77
N LEU A 10 -5.53 8.21 23.50
CA LEU A 10 -6.79 8.82 23.12
C LEU A 10 -7.99 8.02 23.63
N MET A 11 -7.97 6.69 23.48
CA MET A 11 -9.06 5.84 23.96
C MET A 11 -9.14 5.79 25.48
N LYS A 12 -7.99 5.82 26.17
CA LYS A 12 -7.96 5.98 27.63
C LYS A 12 -8.59 7.30 28.05
N SER A 13 -8.21 8.40 27.40
CA SER A 13 -8.73 9.73 27.70
C SER A 13 -10.24 9.80 27.44
N LEU A 14 -10.71 9.19 26.34
CA LEU A 14 -12.12 9.05 26.03
C LEU A 14 -12.88 8.32 27.15
N GLY A 15 -12.37 7.17 27.61
CA GLY A 15 -13.00 6.40 28.68
C GLY A 15 -13.04 7.15 30.02
N VAL A 16 -11.99 7.91 30.36
CA VAL A 16 -11.99 8.77 31.57
C VAL A 16 -13.02 9.89 31.45
N THR A 17 -13.06 10.59 30.30
CA THR A 17 -14.03 11.66 30.06
C THR A 17 -15.46 11.16 30.09
N LEU A 18 -15.71 9.97 29.52
CA LEU A 18 -17.02 9.32 29.59
C LEU A 18 -17.41 8.97 31.03
N GLY A 19 -16.48 8.42 31.82
CA GLY A 19 -16.74 8.11 33.23
C GLY A 19 -17.09 9.36 34.04
N ASN A 20 -16.39 10.46 33.80
CA ASN A 20 -16.68 11.74 34.44
C ASN A 20 -18.05 12.30 34.03
N ALA A 21 -18.41 12.20 32.73
CA ALA A 21 -19.71 12.62 32.23
C ALA A 21 -20.88 11.79 32.81
N LEU A 22 -20.62 10.54 33.18
CA LEU A 22 -21.56 9.65 33.86
C LEU A 22 -21.57 9.82 35.39
N HIS A 23 -20.85 10.81 35.92
CA HIS A 23 -20.69 11.06 37.36
C HIS A 23 -20.15 9.86 38.15
N LEU A 24 -19.30 9.04 37.53
CA LEU A 24 -18.59 7.97 38.23
C LEU A 24 -17.53 8.54 39.17
N SER A 25 -17.11 7.75 40.17
CA SER A 25 -15.98 8.14 41.02
C SER A 25 -14.69 8.27 40.20
N PRO A 26 -13.70 9.06 40.64
CA PRO A 26 -12.43 9.21 39.94
C PRO A 26 -11.74 7.86 39.65
N GLU A 27 -11.82 6.91 40.58
CA GLU A 27 -11.25 5.57 40.45
C GLU A 27 -12.01 4.73 39.40
N ALA A 28 -13.34 4.83 39.38
CA ALA A 28 -14.18 4.15 38.41
C ALA A 28 -13.98 4.72 36.99
N SER A 29 -13.88 6.05 36.84
CA SER A 29 -13.55 6.71 35.58
C SER A 29 -12.16 6.31 35.06
N LEU A 30 -11.17 6.21 35.95
CA LEU A 30 -9.82 5.75 35.58
C LEU A 30 -9.83 4.29 35.12
N SER A 31 -10.54 3.42 35.84
CA SER A 31 -10.72 2.01 35.49
C SER A 31 -11.39 1.86 34.12
N LEU A 32 -12.44 2.65 33.86
CA LEU A 32 -13.13 2.69 32.57
C LEU A 32 -12.19 3.09 31.43
N GLY A 33 -11.35 4.12 31.64
CA GLY A 33 -10.30 4.51 30.69
C GLY A 33 -9.30 3.40 30.39
N VAL A 34 -8.85 2.65 31.41
CA VAL A 34 -7.96 1.50 31.22
C VAL A 34 -8.63 0.40 30.42
N TRP A 35 -9.90 0.10 30.68
CA TRP A 35 -10.67 -0.89 29.91
C TRP A 35 -10.84 -0.50 28.45
N PHE A 36 -11.15 0.77 28.17
CA PHE A 36 -11.22 1.28 26.80
C PHE A 36 -9.88 1.06 26.07
N ALA A 37 -8.76 1.44 26.68
CA ALA A 37 -7.45 1.23 26.08
C ALA A 37 -7.13 -0.25 25.82
N ARG A 38 -7.50 -1.16 26.75
CA ARG A 38 -7.29 -2.61 26.61
C ARG A 38 -8.13 -3.21 25.48
N ILE A 39 -9.42 -2.88 25.42
CA ILE A 39 -10.32 -3.35 24.37
C ILE A 39 -9.81 -2.87 23.01
N THR A 40 -9.44 -1.59 22.89
CA THR A 40 -8.82 -1.07 21.68
C THR A 40 -7.55 -1.83 21.30
N GLY A 41 -6.67 -2.15 22.27
CA GLY A 41 -5.48 -2.98 22.05
C GLY A 41 -5.81 -4.34 21.45
N LEU A 42 -6.78 -5.04 22.03
CA LEU A 42 -7.21 -6.33 21.50
C LEU A 42 -7.84 -6.20 20.11
N SER A 43 -8.69 -5.21 19.88
CA SER A 43 -9.31 -4.95 18.58
C SER A 43 -8.27 -4.64 17.50
N MET A 44 -7.28 -3.79 17.80
CA MET A 44 -6.19 -3.47 16.89
C MET A 44 -5.34 -4.71 16.59
N PHE A 45 -5.02 -5.53 17.60
CA PHE A 45 -4.30 -6.77 17.41
C PHE A 45 -5.03 -7.74 16.47
N LEU A 46 -6.32 -7.98 16.68
CA LEU A 46 -7.13 -8.84 15.83
C LEU A 46 -7.27 -8.28 14.41
N ALA A 47 -7.53 -6.97 14.29
CA ALA A 47 -7.68 -6.30 12.99
C ALA A 47 -6.38 -6.35 12.18
N TYR A 48 -5.23 -6.05 12.80
CA TYR A 48 -3.93 -6.11 12.11
C TYR A 48 -3.51 -7.54 11.77
N THR A 49 -3.83 -8.51 12.62
CA THR A 49 -3.59 -9.93 12.30
C THR A 49 -4.40 -10.35 11.07
N GLY A 50 -5.70 -10.00 11.01
CA GLY A 50 -6.54 -10.27 9.84
C GLY A 50 -6.08 -9.54 8.57
N ALA A 51 -5.71 -8.27 8.70
CA ALA A 51 -5.14 -7.49 7.60
C ALA A 51 -3.84 -8.11 7.08
N PHE A 52 -2.96 -8.56 7.99
CA PHE A 52 -1.69 -9.20 7.62
C PHE A 52 -1.90 -10.46 6.80
N PHE A 53 -2.82 -11.35 7.22
CA PHE A 53 -3.15 -12.55 6.44
C PHE A 53 -3.60 -12.21 5.02
N THR A 54 -4.44 -11.18 4.87
CA THR A 54 -4.95 -10.77 3.56
C THR A 54 -3.87 -10.13 2.70
N LEU A 55 -3.08 -9.21 3.28
CA LEU A 55 -2.03 -8.47 2.58
C LEU A 55 -0.83 -9.35 2.21
N CYS A 56 -0.62 -10.48 2.89
CA CYS A 56 0.47 -11.40 2.54
C CYS A 56 0.28 -12.04 1.16
N TYR A 57 -0.93 -12.43 0.78
CA TYR A 57 -1.15 -13.17 -0.47
C TYR A 57 -1.91 -12.37 -1.53
N SER A 58 -2.79 -11.44 -1.14
CA SER A 58 -3.68 -10.76 -2.08
C SER A 58 -2.93 -9.92 -3.12
N PRO A 59 -1.98 -9.03 -2.74
CA PRO A 59 -1.24 -8.24 -3.71
C PRO A 59 -0.39 -9.10 -4.64
N LEU A 60 0.29 -10.11 -4.09
CA LEU A 60 1.13 -11.02 -4.89
C LEU A 60 0.30 -11.81 -5.89
N LYS A 61 -0.84 -12.36 -5.45
CA LYS A 61 -1.76 -13.08 -6.32
C LYS A 61 -2.29 -12.17 -7.44
N ALA A 62 -2.71 -10.95 -7.08
CA ALA A 62 -3.22 -9.98 -8.05
C ALA A 62 -2.17 -9.60 -9.10
N ILE A 63 -0.90 -9.44 -8.70
CA ILE A 63 0.20 -9.17 -9.64
C ILE A 63 0.44 -10.37 -10.55
N ILE A 64 0.65 -11.57 -10.00
CA ILE A 64 1.00 -12.76 -10.79
C ILE A 64 -0.12 -13.15 -11.75
N GLN A 65 -1.38 -13.07 -11.32
CA GLN A 65 -2.54 -13.45 -12.15
C GLN A 65 -3.04 -12.30 -13.04
N GLY A 66 -2.77 -11.05 -12.67
CA GLY A 66 -3.22 -9.87 -13.42
C GLY A 66 -2.29 -9.48 -14.58
N THR A 67 -1.11 -10.10 -14.68
CA THR A 67 -0.14 -9.84 -15.76
C THR A 67 0.09 -11.10 -16.61
N PRO A 68 0.56 -10.98 -17.86
CA PRO A 68 0.88 -12.14 -18.70
C PRO A 68 1.87 -13.09 -18.01
N LYS A 69 1.62 -14.41 -18.05
CA LYS A 69 2.47 -15.39 -17.35
C LYS A 69 3.92 -15.33 -17.82
N ALA A 70 4.13 -15.11 -19.11
CA ALA A 70 5.46 -15.00 -19.71
C ALA A 70 6.28 -13.79 -19.24
N LEU A 71 5.65 -12.82 -18.53
CA LEU A 71 6.36 -11.72 -17.86
C LEU A 71 7.24 -12.24 -16.69
N TRP A 72 6.80 -13.31 -16.02
CA TRP A 72 7.44 -13.84 -14.83
C TRP A 72 8.21 -15.14 -15.13
N PRO A 73 9.19 -15.51 -14.29
CA PRO A 73 9.75 -16.84 -14.29
C PRO A 73 8.66 -17.90 -14.15
N GLU A 74 8.70 -18.95 -14.98
CA GLU A 74 7.68 -20.02 -15.00
C GLU A 74 7.36 -20.61 -13.60
N PRO A 75 8.33 -20.83 -12.69
CA PRO A 75 8.00 -21.33 -11.35
C PRO A 75 7.11 -20.38 -10.54
N MET A 76 7.18 -19.07 -10.78
CA MET A 76 6.39 -18.06 -10.05
C MET A 76 4.91 -18.05 -10.44
N THR A 77 4.59 -18.51 -11.65
CA THR A 77 3.22 -18.48 -12.19
C THR A 77 2.48 -19.79 -12.02
N ARG A 78 3.17 -20.87 -11.62
CA ARG A 78 2.57 -22.18 -11.33
C ARG A 78 1.64 -22.08 -10.12
N LEU A 79 0.38 -22.44 -10.32
CA LEU A 79 -0.65 -22.47 -9.29
C LEU A 79 -0.72 -23.85 -8.63
N ASN A 80 -0.97 -23.89 -7.33
CA ASN A 80 -1.29 -25.12 -6.60
C ASN A 80 -2.78 -25.50 -6.75
N ALA A 81 -3.19 -26.61 -6.12
CA ALA A 81 -4.58 -27.10 -6.12
C ALA A 81 -5.62 -26.08 -5.61
N MET A 82 -5.19 -25.08 -4.83
CA MET A 82 -6.04 -24.02 -4.29
C MET A 82 -6.01 -22.73 -5.13
N GLY A 83 -5.41 -22.77 -6.34
CA GLY A 83 -5.32 -21.62 -7.23
C GLY A 83 -4.38 -20.52 -6.74
N MET A 84 -3.36 -20.87 -5.94
CA MET A 84 -2.38 -19.94 -5.36
C MET A 84 -0.97 -20.16 -5.92
N PRO A 85 -0.22 -19.08 -6.23
CA PRO A 85 1.16 -19.18 -6.71
C PRO A 85 2.12 -19.48 -5.55
N SER A 86 2.18 -20.74 -5.13
CA SER A 86 2.88 -21.16 -3.89
C SER A 86 4.37 -20.83 -3.89
N ILE A 87 5.06 -20.99 -5.02
CA ILE A 87 6.50 -20.71 -5.14
C ILE A 87 6.76 -19.21 -4.96
N ALA A 88 5.97 -18.36 -5.61
CA ALA A 88 6.08 -16.90 -5.43
C ALA A 88 5.84 -16.50 -3.97
N MET A 89 4.86 -17.11 -3.30
CA MET A 89 4.56 -16.85 -1.89
C MET A 89 5.73 -17.26 -0.97
N TRP A 90 6.37 -18.40 -1.22
CA TRP A 90 7.53 -18.83 -0.45
C TRP A 90 8.75 -17.92 -0.65
N MET A 91 8.96 -17.42 -1.88
CA MET A 91 10.02 -16.44 -2.13
C MET A 91 9.74 -15.12 -1.42
N GLN A 92 8.50 -14.63 -1.43
CA GLN A 92 8.11 -13.46 -0.65
C GLN A 92 8.31 -13.68 0.85
N CYS A 93 7.93 -14.85 1.37
CA CYS A 93 8.14 -15.23 2.76
C CYS A 93 9.62 -15.14 3.13
N GLY A 94 10.50 -15.79 2.35
CA GLY A 94 11.95 -15.73 2.58
C GLY A 94 12.50 -14.31 2.55
N LEU A 95 12.08 -13.51 1.56
CA LEU A 95 12.48 -12.11 1.44
C LEU A 95 12.07 -11.30 2.68
N VAL A 96 10.81 -11.41 3.12
CA VAL A 96 10.30 -10.71 4.30
C VAL A 96 11.01 -11.16 5.57
N THR A 97 11.29 -12.45 5.74
CA THR A 97 12.06 -12.96 6.88
C THR A 97 13.46 -12.34 6.91
N VAL A 98 14.16 -12.28 5.78
CA VAL A 98 15.48 -11.62 5.69
C VAL A 98 15.39 -10.15 6.09
N PHE A 99 14.39 -9.42 5.62
CA PHE A 99 14.17 -8.02 6.03
C PHE A 99 13.92 -7.87 7.53
N ILE A 100 13.07 -8.72 8.11
CA ILE A 100 12.80 -8.68 9.56
C ILE A 100 14.08 -8.95 10.35
N LEU A 101 14.88 -9.95 9.97
CA LEU A 101 16.15 -10.25 10.64
C LEU A 101 17.15 -9.09 10.50
N LEU A 102 17.28 -8.51 9.31
CA LEU A 102 18.14 -7.34 9.08
C LEU A 102 17.72 -6.14 9.92
N VAL A 103 16.43 -5.83 10.02
CA VAL A 103 15.95 -4.69 10.82
C VAL A 103 16.06 -4.97 12.32
N SER A 104 15.79 -6.21 12.74
CA SER A 104 15.81 -6.59 14.16
C SER A 104 17.23 -6.67 14.73
N PHE A 105 18.20 -7.12 13.93
CA PHE A 105 19.58 -7.35 14.38
C PHE A 105 20.61 -6.39 13.77
N GLY A 106 20.25 -5.61 12.73
CA GLY A 106 21.16 -4.72 12.01
C GLY A 106 21.36 -3.32 12.62
N GLY A 107 20.81 -3.06 13.80
CA GLY A 107 20.99 -1.81 14.54
C GLY A 107 20.27 -0.59 13.93
N GLY A 108 20.64 0.62 14.40
CA GLY A 108 19.97 1.87 14.04
C GLY A 108 19.99 2.19 12.54
N THR A 109 21.08 1.82 11.84
CA THR A 109 21.23 2.05 10.40
C THR A 109 20.26 1.20 9.57
N ALA A 110 20.05 -0.08 9.94
CA ALA A 110 19.11 -0.95 9.25
C ALA A 110 17.65 -0.50 9.46
N SER A 111 17.31 -0.07 10.68
CA SER A 111 15.99 0.52 10.98
C SER A 111 15.75 1.83 10.22
N ALA A 112 16.75 2.71 10.14
CA ALA A 112 16.66 3.93 9.36
C ALA A 112 16.47 3.67 7.86
N PHE A 113 17.20 2.70 7.29
CA PHE A 113 17.03 2.27 5.90
C PHE A 113 15.62 1.71 5.65
N PHE A 114 15.08 0.89 6.56
CA PHE A 114 13.72 0.38 6.46
C PHE A 114 12.67 1.50 6.54
N ASN A 115 12.86 2.50 7.41
CA ASN A 115 11.98 3.66 7.47
C ASN A 115 12.00 4.42 6.14
N LYS A 116 13.16 4.58 5.50
CA LYS A 116 13.24 5.17 4.15
C LYS A 116 12.50 4.35 3.12
N LEU A 117 12.67 3.02 3.09
CA LEU A 117 11.92 2.14 2.18
C LEU A 117 10.41 2.27 2.41
N THR A 118 9.97 2.37 3.66
CA THR A 118 8.56 2.59 4.03
C THR A 118 8.06 3.94 3.50
N LEU A 119 8.85 5.00 3.63
CA LEU A 119 8.51 6.32 3.08
C LEU A 119 8.38 6.30 1.55
N MET A 120 9.26 5.57 0.84
CA MET A 120 9.17 5.37 -0.62
C MET A 120 7.88 4.65 -1.02
N ALA A 121 7.45 3.67 -0.23
CA ALA A 121 6.23 2.91 -0.49
C ALA A 121 4.98 3.80 -0.41
N ASN A 122 4.95 4.81 0.47
CA ASN A 122 3.81 5.72 0.61
C ASN A 122 3.54 6.50 -0.69
N VAL A 123 4.59 7.04 -1.33
CA VAL A 123 4.47 7.72 -2.63
C VAL A 123 4.06 6.71 -3.70
N SER A 124 4.77 5.57 -3.75
CA SER A 124 4.57 4.53 -4.78
C SER A 124 3.17 3.93 -4.78
N MET A 125 2.53 3.77 -3.60
CA MET A 125 1.18 3.22 -3.48
C MET A 125 0.12 4.11 -4.15
N THR A 126 0.37 5.41 -4.24
CA THR A 126 -0.61 6.35 -4.79
C THR A 126 -0.50 6.59 -6.29
N LEU A 127 0.67 6.31 -6.88
CA LEU A 127 0.91 6.47 -8.32
C LEU A 127 -0.03 5.64 -9.20
N PRO A 128 -0.34 4.36 -8.88
CA PRO A 128 -1.34 3.59 -9.63
C PRO A 128 -2.71 4.27 -9.70
N TYR A 129 -3.13 4.99 -8.65
CA TYR A 129 -4.41 5.70 -8.64
C TYR A 129 -4.40 6.91 -9.58
N LEU A 130 -3.26 7.59 -9.74
CA LEU A 130 -3.12 8.66 -10.74
C LEU A 130 -3.28 8.11 -12.15
N PHE A 131 -2.60 7.00 -12.48
CA PHE A 131 -2.74 6.37 -13.79
C PHE A 131 -4.18 5.91 -14.05
N LEU A 132 -4.83 5.31 -13.04
CA LEU A 132 -6.22 4.87 -13.13
C LEU A 132 -7.18 6.06 -13.36
N ALA A 133 -7.01 7.14 -12.59
CA ALA A 133 -7.82 8.35 -12.73
C ALA A 133 -7.64 8.98 -14.11
N LEU A 134 -6.39 9.12 -14.59
CA LEU A 134 -6.08 9.66 -15.91
C LEU A 134 -6.61 8.78 -17.05
N ALA A 135 -6.62 7.46 -16.87
CA ALA A 135 -7.18 6.52 -17.85
C ALA A 135 -8.72 6.54 -17.89
N PHE A 136 -9.38 6.97 -16.80
CA PHE A 136 -10.84 6.88 -16.65
C PHE A 136 -11.64 7.63 -17.74
N PRO A 137 -11.30 8.88 -18.15
CA PRO A 137 -11.97 9.55 -19.26
C PRO A 137 -11.84 8.81 -20.60
N PHE A 138 -10.66 8.25 -20.89
CA PHE A 138 -10.43 7.46 -22.11
C PHE A 138 -11.22 6.16 -22.08
N PHE A 139 -11.23 5.48 -20.92
CA PHE A 139 -12.07 4.32 -20.69
C PHE A 139 -13.55 4.66 -20.89
N LYS A 140 -14.04 5.81 -20.43
CA LYS A 140 -15.45 6.22 -20.61
C LYS A 140 -15.81 6.53 -22.06
N ALA A 141 -14.86 7.02 -22.85
CA ALA A 141 -15.05 7.35 -24.26
C ALA A 141 -15.28 6.11 -25.13
N ARG A 142 -14.68 4.97 -24.78
CA ARG A 142 -14.94 3.65 -25.40
C ARG A 142 -16.43 3.31 -25.35
N GLN A 143 -17.02 2.85 -26.45
CA GLN A 143 -18.43 2.42 -26.55
C GLN A 143 -18.56 0.91 -26.84
N ASP A 144 -17.43 0.25 -27.06
CA ASP A 144 -17.22 -1.16 -27.42
C ASP A 144 -17.28 -2.12 -26.22
N LEU A 145 -17.68 -1.64 -25.04
CA LEU A 145 -17.63 -2.40 -23.79
C LEU A 145 -19.02 -2.45 -23.14
N ASP A 146 -19.46 -3.64 -22.75
CA ASP A 146 -20.65 -3.82 -21.93
C ASP A 146 -20.40 -3.26 -20.52
N ARG A 147 -21.30 -2.41 -20.05
CA ARG A 147 -21.18 -1.67 -18.79
C ARG A 147 -22.40 -1.94 -17.92
N PRO A 148 -22.39 -3.02 -17.13
CA PRO A 148 -23.52 -3.37 -16.27
C PRO A 148 -23.81 -2.31 -15.19
N PHE A 149 -22.84 -1.43 -14.91
CA PHE A 149 -23.00 -0.35 -13.93
C PHE A 149 -22.26 0.93 -14.36
N VAL A 150 -22.95 2.07 -14.32
CA VAL A 150 -22.40 3.40 -14.68
C VAL A 150 -22.82 4.44 -13.64
N ILE A 151 -21.86 4.87 -12.81
CA ILE A 151 -22.07 5.98 -11.85
C ILE A 151 -22.05 7.33 -12.58
N PHE A 152 -21.02 7.57 -13.39
CA PHE A 152 -20.83 8.84 -14.10
C PHE A 152 -21.54 8.82 -15.46
N LYS A 153 -22.76 9.37 -15.50
CA LYS A 153 -23.60 9.39 -16.72
C LYS A 153 -23.08 10.35 -17.80
N THR A 154 -22.49 11.49 -17.41
CA THR A 154 -22.03 12.52 -18.36
C THR A 154 -20.50 12.54 -18.47
N ARG A 155 -19.99 12.92 -19.65
CA ARG A 155 -18.55 13.09 -19.86
C ARG A 155 -17.98 14.20 -18.97
N MET A 156 -18.77 15.25 -18.72
CA MET A 156 -18.39 16.35 -17.85
C MET A 156 -18.22 15.89 -16.39
N SER A 157 -19.13 15.09 -15.84
CA SER A 157 -18.99 14.61 -14.46
C SER A 157 -17.79 13.66 -14.29
N ALA A 158 -17.54 12.80 -15.28
CA ALA A 158 -16.35 11.95 -15.31
C ALA A 158 -15.04 12.78 -15.37
N MET A 159 -15.02 13.86 -16.17
CA MET A 159 -13.85 14.75 -16.23
C MET A 159 -13.63 15.52 -14.93
N ILE A 160 -14.69 16.08 -14.32
CA ILE A 160 -14.58 16.78 -13.04
C ILE A 160 -14.03 15.84 -11.96
N ALA A 161 -14.60 14.63 -11.84
CA ALA A 161 -14.13 13.64 -10.88
C ALA A 161 -12.65 13.27 -11.12
N THR A 162 -12.25 13.10 -12.38
CA THR A 162 -10.85 12.83 -12.76
C THR A 162 -9.94 13.97 -12.33
N VAL A 163 -10.29 15.22 -12.65
CA VAL A 163 -9.49 16.40 -12.30
C VAL A 163 -9.35 16.52 -10.79
N VAL A 164 -10.44 16.34 -10.03
CA VAL A 164 -10.39 16.37 -8.56
C VAL A 164 -9.45 15.31 -8.00
N VAL A 165 -9.58 14.06 -8.43
CA VAL A 165 -8.72 12.96 -7.96
C VAL A 165 -7.26 13.22 -8.33
N VAL A 166 -6.98 13.61 -9.58
CA VAL A 166 -5.61 13.90 -10.03
C VAL A 166 -5.00 15.04 -9.24
N LEU A 167 -5.74 16.14 -9.02
CA LEU A 167 -5.23 17.28 -8.24
C LEU A 167 -4.96 16.89 -6.79
N VAL A 168 -5.91 16.22 -6.12
CA VAL A 168 -5.77 15.84 -4.71
C VAL A 168 -4.60 14.88 -4.52
N VAL A 169 -4.51 13.83 -5.35
CA VAL A 169 -3.45 12.83 -5.23
C VAL A 169 -2.09 13.43 -5.61
N THR A 170 -2.02 14.26 -6.65
CA THR A 170 -0.77 14.93 -7.05
C THR A 170 -0.30 15.86 -5.93
N PHE A 171 -1.20 16.67 -5.36
CA PHE A 171 -0.86 17.56 -4.26
C PHE A 171 -0.40 16.79 -3.03
N ALA A 172 -1.09 15.70 -2.67
CA ALA A 172 -0.69 14.84 -1.56
C ALA A 172 0.72 14.26 -1.76
N ASN A 173 1.07 13.83 -2.98
CA ASN A 173 2.41 13.34 -3.29
C ASN A 173 3.48 14.43 -3.18
N VAL A 174 3.23 15.61 -3.75
CA VAL A 174 4.15 16.76 -3.68
C VAL A 174 4.40 17.13 -2.22
N PHE A 175 3.35 17.23 -1.40
CA PHE A 175 3.48 17.54 0.01
C PHE A 175 4.25 16.44 0.76
N THR A 176 3.91 15.17 0.52
CA THR A 176 4.56 14.02 1.13
C THR A 176 6.07 13.99 0.84
N ILE A 177 6.48 14.35 -0.39
CA ILE A 177 7.88 14.43 -0.80
C ILE A 177 8.61 15.62 -0.13
N ILE A 178 7.96 16.77 0.01
CA ILE A 178 8.57 18.02 0.50
C ILE A 178 8.60 18.08 2.04
N GLN A 179 7.63 17.45 2.72
CA GLN A 179 7.46 17.52 4.17
C GLN A 179 8.75 17.22 4.97
N PRO A 180 9.55 16.18 4.66
CA PRO A 180 10.79 15.89 5.41
C PRO A 180 11.80 17.04 5.40
N VAL A 181 11.93 17.75 4.27
CA VAL A 181 12.83 18.91 4.14
C VAL A 181 12.28 20.11 4.89
N VAL A 182 10.97 20.36 4.81
CA VAL A 182 10.36 21.55 5.45
C VAL A 182 10.34 21.42 6.97
N GLU A 183 10.08 20.24 7.51
CA GLU A 183 9.95 20.03 8.97
C GLU A 183 11.29 19.74 9.64
N ALA A 184 12.17 18.98 9.00
CA ALA A 184 13.37 18.43 9.63
C ALA A 184 14.68 18.76 8.89
N GLY A 185 14.63 19.47 7.75
CA GLY A 185 15.79 19.68 6.89
C GLY A 185 16.34 18.38 6.29
N ASP A 186 15.54 17.30 6.27
CA ASP A 186 15.95 15.96 5.86
C ASP A 186 15.85 15.79 4.34
N TRP A 187 16.86 16.30 3.64
CA TRP A 187 17.02 16.16 2.19
C TRP A 187 17.19 14.72 1.73
N ASP A 188 17.76 13.86 2.59
CA ASP A 188 18.03 12.46 2.28
C ASP A 188 16.70 11.71 2.12
N SER A 189 15.77 11.84 3.07
CA SER A 189 14.43 11.26 2.96
C SER A 189 13.66 11.74 1.72
N THR A 190 13.70 13.04 1.40
CA THR A 190 13.06 13.59 0.19
C THR A 190 13.65 13.00 -1.10
N LEU A 191 14.97 12.91 -1.20
CA LEU A 191 15.64 12.32 -2.37
C LEU A 191 15.25 10.86 -2.54
N TRP A 192 15.19 10.11 -1.44
CA TRP A 192 14.75 8.72 -1.46
C TRP A 192 13.28 8.57 -1.88
N MET A 193 12.39 9.45 -1.43
CA MET A 193 10.97 9.43 -1.80
C MET A 193 10.72 9.70 -3.29
N ILE A 194 11.63 10.40 -3.97
CA ILE A 194 11.62 10.55 -5.43
C ILE A 194 12.34 9.37 -6.09
N GLY A 195 13.51 9.01 -5.58
CA GLY A 195 14.39 7.99 -6.14
C GLY A 195 13.76 6.60 -6.16
N GLY A 196 13.02 6.22 -5.12
CA GLY A 196 12.32 4.94 -5.02
C GLY A 196 11.35 4.71 -6.20
N PRO A 197 10.30 5.55 -6.36
CA PRO A 197 9.38 5.45 -7.49
C PRO A 197 10.06 5.48 -8.85
N VAL A 198 11.09 6.31 -9.05
CA VAL A 198 11.83 6.38 -10.32
C VAL A 198 12.57 5.07 -10.59
N PHE A 199 13.31 4.56 -9.60
CA PHE A 199 14.05 3.30 -9.71
C PHE A 199 13.11 2.12 -10.01
N PHE A 200 12.03 1.97 -9.25
CA PHE A 200 11.07 0.88 -9.45
C PHE A 200 10.33 1.01 -10.78
N SER A 201 10.06 2.23 -11.25
CA SER A 201 9.47 2.46 -12.57
C SER A 201 10.42 2.06 -13.70
N LEU A 202 11.71 2.40 -13.59
CA LEU A 202 12.74 1.97 -14.54
C LEU A 202 12.92 0.45 -14.54
N LEU A 203 12.94 -0.17 -13.36
CA LEU A 203 13.01 -1.62 -13.20
C LEU A 203 11.79 -2.31 -13.85
N ALA A 204 10.59 -1.79 -13.59
CA ALA A 204 9.36 -2.30 -14.20
C ALA A 204 9.39 -2.18 -15.73
N MET A 205 9.86 -1.04 -16.26
CA MET A 205 10.04 -0.86 -17.70
C MET A 205 11.08 -1.82 -18.28
N ALA A 206 12.19 -2.06 -17.59
CA ALA A 206 13.20 -3.03 -18.03
C ALA A 206 12.65 -4.46 -18.08
N ILE A 207 11.88 -4.88 -17.07
CA ILE A 207 11.19 -6.18 -17.05
C ILE A 207 10.20 -6.28 -18.23
N TYR A 208 9.42 -5.22 -18.47
CA TYR A 208 8.45 -5.17 -19.56
C TYR A 208 9.11 -5.19 -20.95
N GLN A 209 10.18 -4.42 -21.14
CA GLN A 209 10.93 -4.41 -22.41
C GLN A 209 11.59 -5.76 -22.69
N ASN A 210 12.21 -6.38 -21.68
CA ASN A 210 12.77 -7.73 -21.83
C ASN A 210 11.68 -8.73 -22.23
N TYR A 211 10.50 -8.64 -21.61
CA TYR A 211 9.34 -9.41 -22.04
C TYR A 211 9.00 -9.14 -23.53
N CYS A 212 8.77 -7.89 -23.93
CA CYS A 212 8.46 -7.55 -25.32
C CYS A 212 9.50 -8.07 -26.32
N SER A 213 10.79 -7.95 -26.01
CA SER A 213 11.88 -8.48 -26.85
C SER A 213 11.85 -10.02 -26.94
N ARG A 214 11.54 -10.71 -25.85
CA ARG A 214 11.37 -12.18 -25.85
C ARG A 214 10.16 -12.61 -26.67
N MET A 215 9.05 -11.88 -26.57
CA MET A 215 7.83 -12.18 -27.33
C MET A 215 8.01 -11.91 -28.83
N ALA A 216 8.71 -10.84 -29.20
CA ALA A 216 9.04 -10.54 -30.59
C ALA A 216 9.91 -11.63 -31.23
N ASN A 217 10.80 -12.25 -30.46
CA ASN A 217 11.69 -13.33 -30.93
C ASN A 217 11.05 -14.73 -30.85
N LYS A 218 9.98 -14.91 -30.06
CA LYS A 218 9.25 -16.19 -29.89
C LYS A 218 7.74 -15.92 -29.74
N PRO A 219 7.02 -15.63 -30.84
CA PRO A 219 5.61 -15.23 -30.80
C PRO A 219 4.67 -16.32 -30.24
N GLU A 220 5.10 -17.58 -30.27
CA GLU A 220 4.36 -18.74 -29.78
C GLU A 220 4.10 -18.71 -28.26
N LEU A 221 4.98 -18.07 -27.49
CA LEU A 221 4.84 -17.93 -26.03
C LEU A 221 3.82 -16.86 -25.62
N ALA A 222 3.29 -16.07 -26.56
CA ALA A 222 2.37 -14.95 -26.29
C ALA A 222 0.92 -15.37 -26.08
N LEU A 223 0.61 -16.63 -26.36
CA LEU A 223 -0.73 -17.17 -26.36
C LEU A 223 -1.09 -17.93 -25.07
N ASP A 224 -0.15 -18.07 -24.11
CA ASP A 224 -0.29 -18.80 -22.82
C ASP A 224 -0.32 -17.91 -21.56
#